data_AF-A0A6N2D5W7-F1
#
_entry.id   AF-A0A6N2D5W7-F1
#
_cell.length_a   1.000
_cell.length_b   1.000
_cell.length_c   1.000
_cell.angle_alpha   90.00
_cell.angle_beta   90.00
_cell.angle_gamma   90.00
#
_symmetry.space_group_name_H-M   'P 1'
#
loop_
_entity.id
_entity.type
_entity.pdbx_description
1 polymer ?
#
loop_
_entity_poly.entity_id
_entity_poly.type
_entity_poly.pdbx_seq_one_letter_code
_entity_poly.pdbx_strand_id
1 'polypeptide(L)'
;MSGGRPEPLLPVAPCAACGTDVLVAWDLDEAEELVAVCARCNAVLPADADRRPADADGLRELGFTLDEVPGDGGGCGGGGCGRG
;
A
#
# COMPACT_ATOMS: atom_id res chain seq x y z
N MET A 1 0.50 -16.79 -26.97
CA MET A 1 1.00 -15.45 -26.60
C MET A 1 0.34 -15.11 -25.28
N SER A 2 1.00 -15.40 -24.18
CA SER A 2 0.45 -15.18 -22.84
C SER A 2 0.37 -13.68 -22.63
N GLY A 3 -0.84 -13.12 -22.68
CA GLY A 3 -1.08 -11.74 -22.30
C GLY A 3 -0.77 -11.59 -20.82
N GLY A 4 0.45 -11.14 -20.50
CA GLY A 4 0.81 -10.76 -19.15
C GLY A 4 -0.08 -9.62 -18.70
N ARG A 5 -0.73 -9.74 -17.54
CA ARG A 5 -1.44 -8.61 -16.95
C ARG A 5 -0.40 -7.51 -16.69
N PRO A 6 -0.72 -6.24 -16.95
CA PRO A 6 0.17 -5.14 -16.56
C PRO A 6 0.44 -5.24 -15.06
N GLU A 7 1.70 -5.07 -14.67
CA GLU A 7 2.08 -5.10 -13.26
C GLU A 7 1.38 -3.93 -12.53
N PRO A 8 0.87 -4.17 -11.30
CA PRO A 8 0.21 -3.12 -10.55
C PRO A 8 1.23 -2.03 -10.18
N LEU A 9 0.92 -0.79 -10.54
CA LEU A 9 1.64 0.37 -10.03
C LEU A 9 1.02 0.78 -8.70
N LEU A 10 1.79 0.70 -7.62
CA LEU A 10 1.36 1.08 -6.27
C LEU A 10 1.92 2.46 -5.89
N PRO A 11 1.14 3.28 -5.17
CA PRO A 11 1.60 4.61 -4.77
C PRO A 11 2.68 4.52 -3.70
N VAL A 12 3.81 5.19 -3.93
CA VAL A 12 4.83 5.48 -2.92
C VAL A 12 4.89 6.98 -2.64
N ALA A 13 5.22 7.35 -1.42
CA ALA A 13 5.34 8.75 -1.00
C ALA A 13 6.44 8.91 0.07
N PRO A 14 7.05 10.09 0.22
CA PRO A 14 8.05 10.33 1.25
C PRO A 14 7.43 10.28 2.65
N CYS A 15 8.03 9.48 3.54
CA CYS A 15 7.66 9.46 4.96
C CYS A 15 8.71 10.19 5.79
N ALA A 16 8.32 11.29 6.45
CA ALA A 16 9.21 12.07 7.30
C ALA A 16 9.77 11.26 8.48
N ALA A 17 8.99 10.31 9.02
CA ALA A 17 9.43 9.45 10.13
C ALA A 17 10.45 8.39 9.69
N CYS A 18 10.32 7.84 8.48
CA CYS A 18 11.27 6.86 7.95
C CYS A 18 12.47 7.50 7.23
N GLY A 19 12.36 8.76 6.82
CA GLY A 19 13.40 9.45 6.06
C GLY A 19 13.59 8.93 4.62
N THR A 20 12.60 8.22 4.07
CA THR A 20 12.64 7.59 2.75
C THR A 20 11.25 7.53 2.14
N ASP A 21 11.18 7.28 0.83
CA ASP A 21 9.93 6.86 0.19
C ASP A 21 9.45 5.52 0.74
N VAL A 22 8.13 5.39 0.87
CA VAL A 22 7.46 4.21 1.41
C VAL A 22 6.21 3.90 0.60
N LEU A 23 5.80 2.62 0.58
CA LEU A 23 4.49 2.24 0.10
C LEU A 23 3.40 2.93 0.93
N VAL A 24 2.45 3.55 0.24
CA VAL A 24 1.27 4.14 0.88
C VAL A 24 0.25 3.05 1.17
N ALA A 25 -0.10 2.92 2.45
CA ALA A 25 -1.25 2.16 2.90
C ALA A 25 -2.39 3.11 3.29
N TRP A 26 -3.58 2.56 3.51
CA TRP A 26 -4.75 3.31 3.94
C TRP A 26 -5.27 2.72 5.25
N ASP A 27 -5.61 3.59 6.20
CA ASP A 27 -6.16 3.24 7.50
C ASP A 27 -7.34 4.16 7.82
N LEU A 28 -8.13 3.82 8.84
CA LEU A 28 -9.17 4.70 9.39
C LEU A 28 -8.62 5.41 10.62
N ASP A 29 -8.83 6.72 10.71
CA ASP A 29 -8.51 7.48 11.91
C ASP A 29 -9.59 7.37 13.00
N GLU A 30 -9.44 8.11 14.09
CA GLU A 30 -10.39 8.12 15.21
C GLU A 30 -11.79 8.65 14.82
N ALA A 31 -11.90 9.38 13.71
CA ALA A 31 -13.15 9.88 13.15
C ALA A 31 -13.74 8.93 12.11
N GLU A 32 -13.16 7.74 11.92
CA GLU A 32 -13.52 6.77 10.88
C GLU A 32 -13.31 7.31 9.45
N GLU A 33 -12.42 8.29 9.29
CA GLU A 33 -12.06 8.85 7.99
C GLU A 33 -10.84 8.14 7.41
N LEU A 34 -10.85 7.93 6.09
CA LEU A 34 -9.76 7.23 5.42
C LEU A 34 -8.52 8.14 5.29
N VAL A 35 -7.43 7.71 5.92
CA VAL A 35 -6.15 8.44 5.92
C VAL A 35 -5.04 7.62 5.26
N ALA A 36 -4.12 8.30 4.59
CA ALA A 36 -2.93 7.67 4.03
C ALA A 36 -1.88 7.49 5.13
N VAL A 37 -1.31 6.29 5.24
CA VAL A 37 -0.29 5.96 6.24
C VAL A 37 0.92 5.29 5.61
N CYS A 38 2.06 5.43 6.27
CA CYS A 38 3.28 4.71 5.90
C CYS A 38 3.11 3.21 6.18
N ALA A 39 3.22 2.36 5.16
CA ALA A 39 3.12 0.90 5.31
C ALA A 39 4.22 0.28 6.20
N ARG A 40 5.28 1.03 6.54
CA ARG A 40 6.39 0.56 7.39
C ARG A 40 6.25 0.95 8.86
N CYS A 41 5.83 2.18 9.17
CA CYS A 41 5.80 2.71 10.55
C CYS A 41 4.42 3.20 11.01
N ASN A 42 3.40 3.09 10.17
CA ASN A 42 2.04 3.55 10.41
C ASN A 42 1.88 5.06 10.69
N ALA A 43 2.92 5.86 10.44
CA ALA A 43 2.80 7.32 10.53
C ALA A 43 1.85 7.84 9.45
N VAL A 44 0.96 8.77 9.81
CA VAL A 44 0.08 9.46 8.88
C VAL A 44 0.92 10.27 7.89
N LEU A 45 0.61 10.09 6.60
CA LEU A 45 1.22 10.84 5.52
C LEU A 45 0.41 12.10 5.24
N PRO A 46 1.06 13.22 4.87
CA PRO A 46 0.36 14.44 4.48
C PRO A 46 -0.64 14.18 3.34
N ALA A 47 -1.77 14.88 3.37
CA ALA A 47 -2.79 14.76 2.32
C ALA A 47 -2.26 15.18 0.94
N ASP A 48 -1.31 16.12 0.92
CA ASP A 48 -0.62 16.68 -0.24
C ASP A 48 0.73 16.00 -0.53
N ALA A 49 1.03 14.86 0.09
CA ALA A 49 2.27 14.13 -0.17
C ALA A 49 2.42 13.79 -1.67
N ASP A 50 3.61 14.00 -2.21
CA ASP A 50 3.93 13.66 -3.61
C ASP A 50 3.90 12.14 -3.81
N ARG A 51 2.78 11.64 -4.36
CA ARG A 51 2.56 10.22 -4.60
C ARG A 51 3.03 9.87 -6.00
N ARG A 52 4.02 8.98 -6.08
CA ARG A 52 4.56 8.46 -7.34
C ARG A 52 4.19 7.00 -7.51
N PRO A 53 3.86 6.53 -8.73
CA PRO A 53 3.68 5.11 -8.97
C PRO A 53 5.02 4.38 -8.89
N ALA A 54 5.05 3.23 -8.22
CA ALA A 54 6.16 2.28 -8.22
C ALA A 54 5.66 0.90 -8.68
N ASP A 55 6.47 0.24 -9.51
CA ASP A 55 6.26 -1.15 -9.92
C ASP A 55 6.84 -2.13 -8.88
N ALA A 56 6.76 -3.43 -9.18
CA ALA A 56 7.24 -4.47 -8.28
C ALA A 56 8.73 -4.35 -7.96
N ASP A 57 9.56 -3.94 -8.93
CA ASP A 57 11.01 -3.78 -8.72
C ASP A 57 11.31 -2.56 -7.85
N GLY A 58 10.67 -1.42 -8.12
CA GLY A 58 10.81 -0.23 -7.26
C GLY A 58 10.35 -0.48 -5.83
N LEU A 59 9.32 -1.30 -5.62
CA LEU A 59 8.90 -1.72 -4.29
C LEU A 59 9.92 -2.63 -3.60
N ARG A 60 10.55 -3.56 -4.34
CA ARG A 60 11.61 -4.43 -3.82
C ARG A 60 12.83 -3.62 -3.37
N GLU A 61 13.22 -2.58 -4.09
CA GLU A 61 14.30 -1.67 -3.71
C GLU A 61 13.99 -0.93 -2.39
N LEU A 62 12.71 -0.61 -2.16
CA LEU A 62 12.24 -0.03 -0.90
C LEU A 62 12.09 -1.06 0.24
N GLY A 63 12.31 -2.35 -0.04
CA GLY A 63 12.22 -3.46 0.90
C GLY A 63 10.79 -4.01 1.08
N PHE A 64 9.90 -3.80 0.11
CA PHE A 64 8.58 -4.41 0.07
C PHE A 64 8.58 -5.57 -0.94
N THR A 65 8.03 -6.72 -0.55
CA THR A 65 7.84 -7.84 -1.45
C THR A 65 6.35 -7.99 -1.77
N LEU A 66 6.04 -8.04 -3.06
CA LEU A 66 4.76 -8.52 -3.56
C LEU A 66 4.90 -10.02 -3.80
N ASP A 67 5.07 -10.79 -2.73
CA ASP A 67 5.03 -12.25 -2.87
C ASP A 67 3.61 -12.62 -3.33
N GLU A 68 3.52 -13.52 -4.31
CA GLU A 68 2.26 -14.18 -4.61
C GLU A 68 1.81 -14.84 -3.31
N VAL A 69 0.81 -14.26 -2.64
CA VAL A 69 0.15 -14.91 -1.50
C VAL A 69 -0.23 -16.30 -2.03
N PRO A 70 0.38 -17.40 -1.52
CA PRO A 70 0.05 -18.71 -2.01
C PRO A 70 -1.45 -18.88 -1.84
N GLY A 71 -2.13 -19.12 -2.95
CA GLY A 71 -3.58 -19.18 -3.01
C GLY A 71 -4.10 -20.37 -2.23
N ASP A 72 -4.31 -20.18 -0.94
CA ASP A 72 -5.25 -20.90 -0.09
C ASP A 72 -5.56 -20.03 1.16
N GLY A 73 -6.48 -19.06 0.98
CA GLY A 73 -7.38 -18.62 2.06
C GLY A 73 -6.89 -17.62 3.12
N GLY A 74 -6.29 -16.48 2.75
CA GLY A 74 -5.88 -15.47 3.76
C GLY A 74 -5.88 -13.99 3.39
N GLY A 75 -6.37 -13.58 2.21
CA GLY A 75 -6.59 -12.16 1.91
C GLY A 75 -7.98 -11.73 2.37
N CYS A 76 -8.07 -10.73 3.25
CA CYS A 76 -9.30 -10.31 3.94
C CYS A 76 -10.11 -11.48 4.52
N GLY A 77 -9.53 -12.18 5.49
CA GLY A 77 -10.25 -13.16 6.31
C GLY A 77 -11.30 -12.50 7.19
N GLY A 78 -12.53 -12.42 6.70
CA GLY A 78 -13.75 -12.43 7.52
C GLY A 78 -14.24 -11.08 8.05
N GLY A 79 -15.18 -10.45 7.33
CA GLY A 79 -16.01 -9.36 7.85
C GLY A 79 -16.29 -8.32 6.77
N GLY A 80 -17.51 -8.32 6.23
CA GLY A 80 -17.86 -7.65 4.99
C GLY A 80 -17.58 -6.14 4.95
N CYS A 81 -16.90 -5.72 3.88
CA CYS A 81 -16.91 -4.33 3.43
C CYS A 81 -18.24 -4.08 2.71
N GLY A 82 -19.13 -3.29 3.31
CA GLY A 82 -20.20 -2.57 2.58
C GLY A 82 -21.49 -3.34 2.27
N ARG A 83 -22.33 -3.53 3.29
CA ARG A 83 -23.77 -3.28 3.16
C ARG A 83 -24.24 -2.53 4.41
N GLY A 84 -24.21 -1.20 4.33
CA GLY A 84 -25.01 -0.28 5.13
C GLY A 84 -25.87 0.50 4.17
#